data_AF-A0A7S0E3W4-F1
#
_entry.id   AF-A0A7S0E3W4-F1
#
_cell.length_a   1.000
_cell.length_b   1.000
_cell.length_c   1.000
_cell.angle_alpha   90.00
_cell.angle_beta   90.00
_cell.angle_gamma   90.00
#
_symmetry.space_group_name_H-M   'P 1'
#
loop_
_entity.id
_entity.type
_entity.pdbx_description
1 polymer ?
#
loop_
_entity_poly.entity_id
_entity_poly.type
_entity_poly.pdbx_seq_one_letter_code
_entity_poly.pdbx_strand_id
1 'polypeptide(L)'
;MVDSQAAIVFRSKVRAGDLVAVRKMLQAGVDFTQPGMTLREWTPLHTAAWGTAKPQNDREIVEALLTAAHKSGKGKEEALRSAKDAKDGSTPLDLAKERRDALGCGGGEEGEEGKEKRKLDRVVEWLEKGVLAG
;
A
#
# COMPACT_ATOMS: atom_id res chain seq x y z
N MET A 1 22.59 -9.49 7.63
CA MET A 1 21.60 -8.81 8.50
C MET A 1 21.47 -7.34 8.11
N VAL A 2 21.31 -7.00 6.82
CA VAL A 2 21.35 -5.60 6.31
C VAL A 2 20.00 -5.12 5.77
N ASP A 3 19.04 -6.02 5.61
CA ASP A 3 17.78 -5.75 4.90
C ASP A 3 16.72 -5.09 5.80
N SER A 4 16.80 -5.29 7.12
CA SER A 4 15.82 -4.76 8.07
C SER A 4 15.82 -3.23 8.14
N GLN A 5 16.98 -2.58 8.05
CA GLN A 5 17.06 -1.11 8.09
C GLN A 5 16.42 -0.50 6.83
N ALA A 6 16.71 -1.06 5.65
CA ALA A 6 16.18 -0.56 4.39
C ALA A 6 14.66 -0.74 4.30
N ALA A 7 14.12 -1.88 4.76
CA ALA A 7 12.68 -2.12 4.84
C ALA A 7 11.98 -1.15 5.82
N ILE A 8 12.59 -0.86 6.97
CA ILE A 8 12.07 0.13 7.94
C ILE A 8 12.00 1.53 7.31
N VAL A 9 13.09 1.96 6.66
CA VAL A 9 13.15 3.27 6.00
C VAL A 9 12.12 3.34 4.87
N PHE A 10 12.00 2.28 4.08
CA PHE A 10 11.05 2.17 2.98
C PHE A 10 9.61 2.35 3.46
N ARG A 11 9.19 1.63 4.51
CA ARG A 11 7.90 1.83 5.19
C ARG A 11 7.69 3.29 5.58
N SER A 12 8.70 3.92 6.16
CA SER A 12 8.58 5.31 6.60
C SER A 12 8.36 6.26 5.42
N LYS A 13 8.98 5.98 4.26
CA LYS A 13 8.77 6.75 3.02
C LYS A 13 7.40 6.50 2.40
N VAL A 14 6.93 5.26 2.42
CA VAL A 14 5.55 4.93 2.05
C VAL A 14 4.59 5.71 2.92
N ARG A 15 4.72 5.66 4.26
CA ARG A 15 3.87 6.41 5.19
C ARG A 15 3.92 7.93 4.96
N ALA A 16 5.08 8.46 4.59
CA ALA A 16 5.24 9.88 4.26
C ALA A 16 4.62 10.27 2.90
N GLY A 17 4.21 9.30 2.08
CA GLY A 17 3.69 9.53 0.74
C GLY A 17 4.76 9.98 -0.26
N ASP A 18 6.03 9.61 -0.01
CA ASP A 18 7.18 10.04 -0.81
C ASP A 18 7.42 9.09 -1.99
N LEU A 19 6.66 9.32 -3.07
CA LEU A 19 6.72 8.52 -4.31
C LEU A 19 8.14 8.38 -4.85
N VAL A 20 8.91 9.47 -4.87
CA VAL A 20 10.25 9.50 -5.46
C VAL A 20 11.19 8.59 -4.66
N ALA A 21 11.16 8.69 -3.33
CA ALA A 21 11.94 7.82 -2.47
C ALA A 21 11.50 6.35 -2.60
N VAL A 22 10.18 6.07 -2.63
CA VAL A 22 9.63 4.72 -2.81
C VAL A 22 10.13 4.12 -4.12
N ARG A 23 9.99 4.80 -5.25
CA ARG A 23 10.46 4.32 -6.56
C ARG A 23 11.96 4.05 -6.56
N LYS A 24 12.75 4.95 -5.99
CA LYS A 24 14.21 4.80 -5.91
C LYS A 24 14.61 3.57 -5.08
N MET A 25 13.93 3.31 -3.97
CA MET A 25 14.19 2.14 -3.14
C MET A 25 13.71 0.83 -3.78
N LEU A 26 12.56 0.85 -4.48
CA LEU A 26 12.10 -0.29 -5.28
C LEU A 26 13.11 -0.63 -6.40
N GLN A 27 13.66 0.39 -7.06
CA GLN A 27 14.73 0.20 -8.05
C GLN A 27 16.03 -0.32 -7.42
N ALA A 28 16.32 0.06 -6.18
CA ALA A 28 17.45 -0.46 -5.42
C ALA A 28 17.26 -1.92 -4.94
N GLY A 29 16.09 -2.53 -5.20
CA GLY A 29 15.81 -3.91 -4.83
C GLY A 29 15.53 -4.10 -3.34
N VAL A 30 15.01 -3.07 -2.65
CA VAL A 30 14.65 -3.19 -1.24
C VAL A 30 13.61 -4.30 -1.03
N ASP A 31 13.73 -5.05 0.06
CA ASP A 31 12.67 -5.99 0.45
C ASP A 31 11.48 -5.23 1.03
N PHE A 32 10.41 -5.17 0.24
CA PHE A 32 9.12 -4.56 0.62
C PHE A 32 8.13 -5.58 1.19
N THR A 33 8.52 -6.85 1.34
CA THR A 33 7.70 -7.93 1.93
C THR A 33 7.74 -7.97 3.45
N GLN A 34 8.71 -7.29 4.07
CA GLN A 34 8.88 -7.37 5.52
C GLN A 34 7.79 -6.59 6.26
N PRO A 35 7.11 -7.21 7.25
CA PRO A 35 6.25 -6.48 8.16
C PRO A 35 7.10 -5.53 9.02
N GLY A 36 6.54 -4.36 9.35
CA GLY A 36 7.20 -3.45 10.28
C GLY A 36 7.17 -3.99 11.72
N MET A 37 8.11 -3.58 12.57
CA MET A 37 8.05 -3.85 14.02
C MET A 37 7.02 -2.95 14.75
N THR A 38 5.88 -2.65 14.13
CA THR A 38 4.82 -1.85 14.77
C THR A 38 3.84 -2.76 15.50
N LEU A 39 3.01 -2.17 16.37
CA LEU A 39 1.92 -2.86 17.09
C LEU A 39 0.92 -3.61 16.18
N ARG A 40 0.90 -3.33 14.87
CA ARG A 40 0.05 -4.02 13.88
C ARG A 40 0.85 -4.81 12.84
N GLU A 41 2.18 -4.78 12.93
CA GLU A 41 3.09 -5.43 11.98
C GLU A 41 2.78 -5.13 10.50
N TRP A 42 2.38 -3.88 10.23
CA TRP A 42 1.93 -3.49 8.90
C TRP A 42 3.06 -3.58 7.87
N THR A 43 2.74 -4.26 6.76
CA THR A 43 3.55 -4.21 5.54
C THR A 43 3.42 -2.84 4.88
N PRO A 44 4.36 -2.45 4.00
CA PRO A 44 4.23 -1.21 3.24
C PRO A 44 2.94 -1.17 2.40
N LEU A 45 2.42 -2.33 1.95
CA LEU A 45 1.16 -2.39 1.22
C LEU A 45 -0.06 -2.07 2.11
N HIS A 46 -0.08 -2.55 3.37
CA HIS A 46 -1.10 -2.15 4.34
C HIS A 46 -1.08 -0.63 4.58
N THR A 47 0.12 -0.04 4.68
CA THR A 47 0.26 1.40 4.90
C THR A 47 -0.24 2.20 3.69
N ALA A 48 0.08 1.76 2.47
CA ALA A 48 -0.38 2.41 1.25
C ALA A 48 -1.90 2.25 1.03
N ALA A 49 -2.48 1.10 1.41
CA ALA A 49 -3.91 0.84 1.37
C ALA A 49 -4.70 1.68 2.40
N TRP A 50 -4.21 1.76 3.64
CA TRP A 50 -4.81 2.56 4.71
C TRP A 50 -4.69 4.07 4.45
N GLY A 51 -3.55 4.49 3.93
CA GLY A 51 -3.30 5.87 3.58
C GLY A 51 -2.01 6.43 4.14
N THR A 52 -1.39 7.22 3.28
CA THR A 52 -0.14 7.91 3.59
C THR A 52 -0.43 9.38 3.92
N ALA A 53 0.60 10.09 4.37
CA ALA A 53 0.50 11.53 4.62
C ALA A 53 0.18 12.34 3.34
N LYS A 54 0.30 11.75 2.15
CA LYS A 54 -0.05 12.36 0.87
C LYS A 54 -1.02 11.46 0.10
N PRO A 55 -2.35 11.60 0.31
CA PRO A 55 -3.36 10.74 -0.34
C PRO A 55 -3.33 10.83 -1.87
N GLN A 56 -2.84 11.95 -2.42
CA GLN A 56 -2.58 12.13 -3.84
C GLN A 56 -1.63 11.08 -4.44
N ASN A 57 -0.62 10.63 -3.67
CA ASN A 57 0.39 9.67 -4.13
C ASN A 57 0.07 8.22 -3.74
N ASP A 58 -0.94 7.98 -2.88
CA ASP A 58 -1.29 6.63 -2.39
C ASP A 58 -1.47 5.64 -3.55
N ARG A 59 -2.24 6.05 -4.56
CA ARG A 59 -2.51 5.25 -5.76
C ARG A 59 -1.21 4.87 -6.48
N GLU A 60 -0.36 5.85 -6.75
CA GLU A 60 0.89 5.63 -7.48
C GLU A 60 1.90 4.81 -6.66
N ILE A 61 1.87 4.94 -5.32
CA ILE A 61 2.71 4.13 -4.42
C ILE A 61 2.26 2.67 -4.45
N VAL A 62 0.95 2.40 -4.36
CA VAL A 62 0.39 1.05 -4.51
C VAL A 62 0.75 0.46 -5.87
N GLU A 63 0.58 1.23 -6.94
CA GLU A 63 0.92 0.80 -8.29
C GLU A 63 2.40 0.44 -8.41
N ALA A 64 3.29 1.30 -7.92
CA ALA A 64 4.73 1.08 -7.94
C ALA A 64 5.12 -0.16 -7.12
N LEU A 65 4.53 -0.34 -5.95
CA LEU A 65 4.72 -1.51 -5.09
C LEU A 65 4.31 -2.80 -5.79
N LEU A 66 3.09 -2.85 -6.33
CA LEU A 66 2.59 -4.02 -7.04
C LEU A 66 3.41 -4.31 -8.29
N THR A 67 3.81 -3.28 -9.05
CA THR A 67 4.67 -3.43 -10.23
C THR A 67 6.04 -3.98 -9.85
N ALA A 68 6.64 -3.49 -8.76
CA ALA A 68 7.93 -3.99 -8.27
C ALA A 68 7.82 -5.41 -7.70
N ALA A 69 6.70 -5.74 -7.05
CA ALA A 69 6.39 -7.08 -6.58
C ALA A 69 6.24 -8.05 -7.74
N HIS A 70 5.47 -7.66 -8.77
CA HIS A 70 5.32 -8.42 -10.01
C HIS A 70 6.68 -8.68 -10.67
N LYS A 71 7.52 -7.64 -10.77
CA LYS A 71 8.87 -7.71 -11.34
C LYS A 71 9.83 -8.58 -10.52
N SER A 72 9.67 -8.60 -9.20
CA SER A 72 10.47 -9.46 -8.30
C SER A 72 9.96 -10.91 -8.25
N GLY A 73 8.74 -11.17 -8.73
CA GLY A 73 8.13 -12.49 -8.82
C GLY A 73 6.70 -12.50 -8.31
N LYS A 74 5.81 -13.19 -9.05
CA LYS A 74 4.37 -13.27 -8.75
C LYS A 74 4.06 -13.74 -7.32
N GLY A 75 4.91 -14.60 -6.74
CA GLY A 75 4.78 -15.03 -5.34
C GLY A 75 4.98 -13.92 -4.31
N LYS A 76 5.82 -12.91 -4.57
CA LYS A 76 5.98 -11.75 -3.67
C LYS A 76 4.76 -10.84 -3.71
N GLU A 77 4.17 -10.65 -4.89
CA GLU A 77 2.91 -9.89 -5.06
C GLU A 77 1.75 -10.54 -4.30
N GLU A 78 1.57 -11.85 -4.47
CA GLU A 78 0.54 -12.61 -3.78
C GLU A 78 0.77 -12.62 -2.26
N ALA A 79 2.02 -12.84 -1.81
CA ALA A 79 2.37 -12.79 -0.40
C ALA A 79 2.08 -11.42 0.23
N LEU A 80 2.24 -10.31 -0.49
CA LEU A 80 1.91 -8.98 0.00
C LEU A 80 0.41 -8.75 0.10
N ARG A 81 -0.36 -9.23 -0.89
CA ARG A 81 -1.83 -9.10 -0.90
C ARG A 81 -2.50 -9.98 0.14
N SER A 82 -1.95 -11.18 0.35
CA SER A 82 -2.42 -12.12 1.36
C SER A 82 -1.74 -11.92 2.72
N ALA A 83 -0.85 -10.93 2.85
CA ALA A 83 -0.26 -10.58 4.14
C ALA A 83 -1.38 -10.18 5.08
N LYS A 84 -1.38 -10.77 6.28
CA LYS A 84 -2.32 -10.41 7.34
C LYS A 84 -1.60 -9.56 8.35
N ASP A 85 -2.25 -8.51 8.83
CA ASP A 85 -1.74 -7.75 9.96
C ASP A 85 -1.81 -8.59 11.25
N ALA A 86 -0.92 -8.31 12.20
CA ALA A 86 -0.81 -9.12 13.42
C ALA A 86 -1.89 -8.80 14.48
N LYS A 87 -2.63 -7.70 14.32
CA LYS A 87 -3.60 -7.22 15.31
C LYS A 87 -5.03 -7.65 14.99
N ASP A 88 -5.48 -7.40 13.78
CA ASP A 88 -6.84 -7.69 13.30
C ASP A 88 -6.88 -8.88 12.33
N GLY A 89 -5.73 -9.27 11.77
CA GLY A 89 -5.69 -10.25 10.69
C GLY A 89 -6.27 -9.73 9.37
N SER A 90 -6.49 -8.41 9.26
CA SER A 90 -6.93 -7.72 8.06
C SER A 90 -5.85 -7.79 7.01
N THR A 91 -6.26 -7.98 5.76
CA THR A 91 -5.38 -7.87 4.61
C THR A 91 -5.30 -6.42 4.13
N PRO A 92 -4.34 -6.05 3.25
CA PRO A 92 -4.33 -4.73 2.64
C PRO A 92 -5.62 -4.44 1.86
N LEU A 93 -6.27 -5.48 1.33
CA LEU A 93 -7.56 -5.37 0.67
C LEU A 93 -8.66 -4.93 1.66
N ASP A 94 -8.72 -5.59 2.82
CA ASP A 94 -9.69 -5.26 3.87
C ASP A 94 -9.50 -3.82 4.34
N LEU A 95 -8.25 -3.40 4.58
CA LEU A 95 -7.95 -2.00 4.94
C LEU A 95 -8.35 -1.00 3.84
N ALA A 96 -8.14 -1.33 2.57
CA ALA A 96 -8.55 -0.47 1.47
C ALA A 96 -10.08 -0.36 1.39
N LYS A 97 -10.81 -1.46 1.63
CA LYS A 97 -12.28 -1.50 1.68
C LYS A 97 -12.81 -0.72 2.88
N GLU A 98 -12.23 -0.91 4.06
CA GLU A 98 -12.55 -0.19 5.28
C GLU A 98 -12.34 1.32 5.09
N ARG A 99 -11.22 1.74 4.52
CA ARG A 99 -10.96 3.16 4.24
C ARG A 99 -11.96 3.74 3.23
N ARG A 100 -12.30 2.99 2.18
CA ARG A 100 -13.31 3.39 1.20
C ARG A 100 -14.68 3.59 1.87
N ASP A 101 -15.02 2.72 2.82
CA ASP A 101 -16.26 2.81 3.59
C ASP A 101 -16.24 3.99 4.57
N ALA A 102 -15.10 4.20 5.26
CA ALA A 102 -14.89 5.33 6.15
C ALA A 102 -14.99 6.69 5.43
N LEU A 103 -14.47 6.79 4.21
CA LEU A 103 -14.65 7.95 3.34
C LEU A 103 -16.09 8.08 2.82
N GLY A 104 -16.90 7.03 2.83
CA GLY A 104 -18.32 7.09 2.48
C GLY A 104 -19.22 7.58 3.60
N CYS A 105 -18.73 7.63 4.85
CA CYS A 105 -19.51 8.00 6.03
C CYS A 105 -19.17 9.39 6.61
N GLY A 106 -18.16 10.09 6.08
CA GLY A 106 -17.85 11.47 6.47
C GLY A 106 -18.57 12.46 5.56
N GLY A 107 -19.49 13.27 6.09
CA GLY A 107 -20.18 14.29 5.29
C GLY A 107 -19.31 15.52 5.00
N GLY A 108 -18.26 15.40 4.16
CA GLY A 108 -17.33 16.48 3.86
C GLY A 108 -17.08 16.69 2.37
N GLU A 109 -17.68 17.73 1.80
CA GLU A 109 -17.36 18.36 0.50
C GLU A 109 -17.20 17.38 -0.69
N GLU A 110 -18.29 17.23 -1.46
CA GLU A 110 -18.50 16.32 -2.61
C GLU A 110 -17.46 16.38 -3.76
N GLY A 111 -16.44 17.25 -3.68
CA GLY A 111 -15.43 17.46 -4.73
C GLY A 111 -14.16 16.62 -4.63
N GLU A 112 -13.58 16.46 -3.44
CA GLU A 112 -12.31 15.71 -3.24
C GLU A 112 -12.56 14.25 -2.83
N GLU A 113 -13.58 14.02 -2.01
CA GLU A 113 -13.94 12.70 -1.50
C GLU A 113 -14.32 11.73 -2.63
N GLY A 114 -15.04 12.21 -3.65
CA GLY A 114 -15.36 11.45 -4.85
C GLY A 114 -14.12 11.05 -5.66
N LYS A 115 -13.08 11.90 -5.72
CA LYS A 115 -11.81 11.58 -6.39
C LYS A 115 -11.02 10.55 -5.59
N GLU A 116 -10.99 10.68 -4.27
CA GLU A 116 -10.33 9.72 -3.38
C GLU A 116 -11.01 8.35 -3.41
N LYS A 117 -12.34 8.30 -3.36
CA LYS A 117 -13.11 7.08 -3.51
C LYS A 117 -12.80 6.36 -4.82
N ARG A 118 -12.71 7.10 -5.93
CA ARG A 118 -12.35 6.54 -7.25
C ARG A 118 -10.91 6.01 -7.30
N LYS A 119 -9.97 6.67 -6.61
CA LYS A 119 -8.59 6.18 -6.48
C LYS A 119 -8.55 4.91 -5.66
N LEU A 120 -9.28 4.85 -4.54
CA LEU A 120 -9.36 3.68 -3.68
C LEU A 120 -10.03 2.51 -4.37
N ASP A 121 -11.08 2.73 -5.14
CA ASP A 121 -11.74 1.68 -5.93
C ASP A 121 -10.76 1.05 -6.93
N ARG A 122 -9.92 1.87 -7.57
CA ARG A 122 -8.83 1.39 -8.44
C ARG A 122 -7.77 0.61 -7.68
N VAL A 123 -7.39 1.08 -6.49
CA VAL A 123 -6.44 0.37 -5.60
C VAL A 123 -7.00 -0.98 -5.17
N VAL A 124 -8.28 -1.05 -4.78
CA VAL A 124 -8.97 -2.29 -4.43
C VAL A 124 -8.98 -3.24 -5.63
N GLU A 125 -9.30 -2.75 -6.83
CA GLU A 125 -9.25 -3.57 -8.05
C GLU A 125 -7.86 -4.15 -8.30
N TRP A 126 -6.80 -3.34 -8.14
CA TRP A 126 -5.43 -3.82 -8.28
C TRP A 126 -5.01 -4.81 -7.19
N LEU A 127 -5.57 -4.68 -5.99
CA LEU A 127 -5.35 -5.62 -4.90
C LEU A 127 -6.13 -6.93 -5.09
N GLU A 128 -7.30 -6.93 -5.74
CA GLU A 128 -8.04 -8.16 -6.07
C GLU A 128 -7.47 -8.88 -7.29
N LYS A 129 -7.20 -8.14 -8.37
CA LYS A 129 -6.96 -8.74 -9.70
C LYS A 129 -5.49 -8.73 -10.13
N GLY A 130 -4.67 -7.81 -9.65
CA GLY A 130 -3.42 -7.48 -10.32
C GLY A 130 -3.33 -6.03 -10.75
N VAL A 131 -2.13 -5.43 -10.68
CA VAL A 131 -1.89 -4.09 -11.27
C VAL A 131 -1.94 -4.12 -12.81
N LEU A 132 -1.80 -5.31 -13.41
CA LEU A 132 -1.75 -5.56 -14.87
C LEU A 132 -3.09 -6.04 -15.48
N ALA A 133 -4.22 -5.88 -14.79
CA ALA A 133 -5.54 -6.23 -15.35
C ALA A 133 -6.08 -5.19 -16.36
N GLY A 134 -5.20 -4.41 -17.02
CA GLY A 134 -5.55 -3.36 -17.98
C GLY A 134 -4.72 -3.42 -19.23
#